data_AF-A0A496ZV75-F1
#
_entry.id   AF-A0A496ZV75-F1
#
_cell.length_a   1.000
_cell.length_b   1.000
_cell.length_c   1.000
_cell.angle_alpha   90.00
_cell.angle_beta   90.00
_cell.angle_gamma   90.00
#
_symmetry.space_group_name_H-M   'P 1'
#
loop_
_entity.id
_entity.type
_entity.pdbx_description
1 polymer ?
#
loop_
_entity_poly.entity_id
_entity_poly.type
_entity_poly.pdbx_seq_one_letter_code
_entity_poly.pdbx_strand_id
1 'polypeptide(L)'
;MVSNESKVANTVKDGVIKAIHAGEDVVKAVGNVTKEIIKTAKDDEMNTKEKAQKLAKEALQGAKEGYTKVQPPAEEFAKKAAKSISDAFKAHAPKVAKFTKDVFDGIVDGTKEVIDENKKKSGDDQDEEL
;
A
#
# COMPACT_ATOMS: atom_id res chain seq x y z
N MET A 1 -5.79 -24.32 -7.65
CA MET A 1 -4.43 -23.79 -7.45
C MET A 1 -4.57 -22.56 -6.59
N VAL A 2 -4.07 -22.60 -5.36
CA VAL A 2 -4.17 -21.48 -4.43
C VAL A 2 -3.34 -20.35 -5.02
N SER A 3 -4.01 -19.23 -5.30
CA SER A 3 -3.40 -18.00 -5.79
C SER A 3 -2.12 -17.74 -5.01
N ASN A 4 -1.04 -17.46 -5.72
CA ASN A 4 0.26 -17.10 -5.16
C ASN A 4 0.14 -15.71 -4.52
N GLU A 5 -0.71 -15.58 -3.50
CA GLU A 5 -0.95 -14.35 -2.77
C GLU A 5 0.33 -14.03 -2.02
N SER A 6 0.93 -12.89 -2.37
CA SER A 6 2.15 -12.39 -1.76
C SER A 6 2.02 -12.38 -0.25
N LYS A 7 2.90 -13.12 0.46
CA LYS A 7 2.93 -13.15 1.93
C LYS A 7 2.87 -11.74 2.51
N VAL A 8 3.61 -10.81 1.92
CA VAL A 8 3.64 -9.38 2.26
C VAL A 8 2.24 -8.77 2.25
N ALA A 9 1.48 -8.93 1.16
CA ALA A 9 0.14 -8.38 1.03
C ALA A 9 -0.80 -8.96 2.08
N ASN A 10 -0.77 -10.28 2.29
CA ASN A 10 -1.63 -10.93 3.29
C ASN A 10 -1.28 -10.52 4.72
N THR A 11 0.01 -10.39 5.07
CA THR A 11 0.41 -9.91 6.39
C THR A 11 -0.03 -8.48 6.64
N VAL A 12 0.16 -7.58 5.66
CA VAL A 12 -0.27 -6.18 5.80
C VAL A 12 -1.80 -6.08 5.88
N LYS A 13 -2.52 -6.83 5.04
CA LYS A 13 -3.98 -6.91 5.05
C LYS A 13 -4.52 -7.33 6.41
N ASP A 14 -3.99 -8.41 6.97
CA ASP A 14 -4.41 -8.93 8.27
C ASP A 14 -4.10 -7.93 9.40
N GLY A 15 -2.93 -7.29 9.36
CA GLY A 15 -2.56 -6.25 10.31
C GLY A 15 -3.46 -5.01 10.23
N VAL A 16 -3.87 -4.61 9.02
CA VAL A 16 -4.82 -3.53 8.80
C VAL A 16 -6.20 -3.88 9.34
N ILE A 17 -6.73 -5.05 9.01
CA ILE A 17 -8.05 -5.49 9.49
C ILE A 17 -8.08 -5.53 11.03
N LYS A 18 -7.03 -6.08 11.64
CA LYS A 18 -6.88 -6.11 13.10
C LYS A 18 -6.83 -4.72 13.70
N ALA A 19 -6.04 -3.81 13.15
CA ALA A 19 -5.95 -2.44 13.63
C ALA A 19 -7.31 -1.72 13.55
N ILE A 20 -8.05 -1.90 12.46
CA ILE A 20 -9.39 -1.30 12.31
C ILE A 20 -10.35 -1.88 13.36
N HIS A 21 -10.38 -3.21 13.53
CA HIS A 21 -11.22 -3.85 14.54
C HIS A 21 -10.85 -3.47 15.98
N ALA A 22 -9.57 -3.21 16.25
CA ALA A 22 -9.09 -2.76 17.54
C ALA A 22 -9.31 -1.26 17.78
N GLY A 23 -9.70 -0.49 16.76
CA GLY A 23 -9.76 0.98 16.82
C GLY A 23 -8.39 1.65 16.90
N GLU A 24 -7.32 0.96 16.48
CA GLU A 24 -5.96 1.49 16.42
C GLU A 24 -5.71 2.28 15.13
N ASP A 25 -4.63 3.07 15.13
CA ASP A 25 -4.22 3.83 13.96
C ASP A 25 -3.73 2.89 12.84
N VAL A 26 -4.57 2.74 11.82
CA VAL A 26 -4.37 1.79 10.74
C VAL A 26 -3.13 2.13 9.90
N VAL A 27 -2.84 3.41 9.71
CA VAL A 27 -1.67 3.87 8.94
C VAL A 27 -0.38 3.52 9.69
N LYS A 28 -0.40 3.68 11.02
CA LYS A 28 0.70 3.25 11.89
C LYS A 28 0.86 1.74 11.88
N ALA A 29 -0.24 0.98 11.87
CA ALA A 29 -0.21 -0.47 11.75
C ALA A 29 0.43 -0.93 10.43
N VAL A 30 0.07 -0.33 9.30
CA VAL A 30 0.71 -0.60 8.00
C VAL A 30 2.21 -0.36 8.07
N GLY A 31 2.64 0.78 8.62
CA GLY A 31 4.05 1.11 8.77
C GLY A 31 4.79 0.09 9.65
N ASN A 32 4.19 -0.30 10.77
CA ASN A 32 4.75 -1.31 11.68
C ASN A 32 4.87 -2.69 11.03
N VAL A 33 3.81 -3.15 10.35
CA VAL A 33 3.84 -4.45 9.65
C VAL A 33 4.86 -4.43 8.52
N THR A 34 4.90 -3.36 7.74
CA THR A 34 5.90 -3.19 6.66
C THR A 34 7.32 -3.21 7.23
N LYS A 35 7.55 -2.54 8.35
CA LYS A 35 8.82 -2.57 9.08
C LYS A 35 9.20 -3.99 9.52
N GLU A 36 8.27 -4.76 10.07
CA GLU A 36 8.51 -6.16 10.46
C GLU A 36 8.86 -7.00 9.24
N ILE A 37 8.18 -6.78 8.11
CA ILE A 37 8.48 -7.43 6.83
C ILE A 37 9.89 -7.05 6.35
N ILE A 38 10.28 -5.78 6.41
CA ILE A 38 11.62 -5.32 6.04
C ILE A 38 12.69 -5.94 6.96
N LYS A 39 12.42 -6.04 8.26
CA LYS A 39 13.35 -6.68 9.20
C LYS A 39 13.50 -8.18 8.97
N THR A 40 12.43 -8.84 8.55
CA THR A 40 12.41 -10.30 8.34
C THR A 40 12.85 -10.70 6.95
N ALA A 41 12.64 -9.85 5.95
CA ALA A 41 13.17 -10.04 4.62
C ALA A 41 14.70 -9.95 4.66
N LYS A 42 15.36 -10.99 4.13
CA LYS A 42 16.83 -11.03 4.06
C LYS A 42 17.31 -9.87 3.18
N ASP A 43 18.52 -9.36 3.43
CA ASP A 43 19.15 -8.34 2.58
C ASP A 43 19.02 -8.68 1.08
N ASP A 44 19.12 -9.96 0.71
CA ASP A 44 18.93 -10.47 -0.65
C ASP A 44 17.58 -10.18 -1.29
N GLU A 45 16.52 -10.09 -0.49
CA GLU A 45 15.18 -9.73 -0.95
C GLU A 45 14.98 -8.22 -1.11
N MET A 46 15.88 -7.38 -0.59
CA MET A 46 15.82 -5.92 -0.72
C MET A 46 17.10 -5.29 -1.29
N ASN A 47 17.94 -6.10 -1.93
CA ASN A 47 19.19 -5.63 -2.55
C ASN A 47 18.97 -4.85 -3.86
N THR A 48 17.75 -4.81 -4.43
CA THR A 48 17.46 -4.10 -5.69
C THR A 48 16.19 -3.24 -5.62
N LYS A 49 16.15 -2.18 -6.44
CA LYS A 49 14.99 -1.29 -6.62
C LYS A 49 13.71 -2.06 -6.94
N GLU A 50 13.81 -3.07 -7.81
CA GLU A 50 12.67 -3.81 -8.33
C GLU A 50 12.00 -4.67 -7.24
N LYS A 51 12.81 -5.38 -6.43
CA LYS A 51 12.28 -6.17 -5.30
C LYS A 51 11.69 -5.30 -4.21
N ALA A 52 12.36 -4.19 -3.89
CA ALA A 52 11.84 -3.19 -2.96
C ALA A 52 10.50 -2.59 -3.43
N GLN A 53 10.40 -2.25 -4.71
CA GLN A 53 9.16 -1.77 -5.31
C GLN A 53 8.06 -2.83 -5.27
N LYS A 54 8.39 -4.09 -5.56
CA LYS A 54 7.45 -5.21 -5.47
C LYS A 54 6.91 -5.34 -4.05
N LEU A 55 7.78 -5.34 -3.04
CA LEU A 55 7.40 -5.43 -1.63
C LEU A 55 6.54 -4.23 -1.20
N ALA A 56 6.92 -3.02 -1.60
CA ALA A 56 6.14 -1.81 -1.33
C ALA A 56 4.76 -1.85 -1.99
N LYS A 57 4.65 -2.30 -3.24
CA LYS A 57 3.39 -2.49 -3.95
C LYS A 57 2.52 -3.55 -3.27
N GLU A 58 3.09 -4.69 -2.92
CA GLU A 58 2.39 -5.78 -2.21
C GLU A 58 1.88 -5.29 -0.85
N ALA A 59 2.70 -4.55 -0.10
CA ALA A 59 2.30 -3.96 1.18
C ALA A 59 1.16 -2.95 1.01
N LEU A 60 1.26 -2.04 0.05
CA LEU A 60 0.20 -1.06 -0.21
C LEU A 60 -1.10 -1.72 -0.68
N GLN A 61 -0.99 -2.73 -1.54
CA GLN A 61 -2.14 -3.48 -2.02
C GLN A 61 -2.82 -4.23 -0.86
N GLY A 62 -2.05 -4.92 -0.02
CA GLY A 62 -2.55 -5.56 1.19
C GLY A 62 -3.22 -4.58 2.13
N ALA A 63 -2.61 -3.41 2.33
CA ALA A 63 -3.19 -2.34 3.14
C ALA A 63 -4.53 -1.87 2.57
N LYS A 64 -4.56 -1.54 1.28
CA LYS A 64 -5.77 -1.07 0.59
C LYS A 64 -6.88 -2.12 0.67
N GLU A 65 -6.57 -3.38 0.34
CA GLU A 65 -7.53 -4.49 0.42
C GLU A 65 -8.07 -4.66 1.84
N GLY A 66 -7.19 -4.69 2.84
CA GLY A 66 -7.56 -4.82 4.25
C GLY A 66 -8.45 -3.68 4.70
N TYR A 67 -8.13 -2.46 4.30
CA TYR A 67 -8.91 -1.27 4.62
C TYR A 67 -10.27 -1.33 3.93
N THR A 68 -10.31 -1.52 2.60
CA THR A 68 -11.59 -1.62 1.84
C THR A 68 -12.49 -2.76 2.32
N LYS A 69 -11.92 -3.82 2.90
CA LYS A 69 -12.69 -4.93 3.47
C LYS A 69 -13.51 -4.53 4.70
N VAL A 70 -13.03 -3.54 5.46
CA VAL A 70 -13.64 -3.13 6.73
C VAL A 70 -14.28 -1.75 6.60
N GLN A 71 -13.61 -0.81 5.94
CA GLN A 71 -14.08 0.55 5.64
C GLN A 71 -13.75 0.95 4.19
N PRO A 72 -14.75 1.10 3.32
CA PRO A 72 -14.64 2.05 2.20
C PRO A 72 -14.77 3.49 2.76
N PRO A 73 -14.02 4.51 2.30
CA PRO A 73 -13.14 4.61 1.13
C PRO A 73 -11.63 4.58 1.45
N ALA A 74 -10.85 3.88 0.61
CA ALA A 74 -9.42 3.68 0.85
C ALA A 74 -8.50 4.75 0.19
N GLU A 75 -9.02 5.84 -0.36
CA GLU A 75 -8.20 6.82 -1.12
C GLU A 75 -7.23 7.62 -0.23
N GLU A 76 -7.75 8.27 0.80
CA GLU A 76 -6.92 8.97 1.79
C GLU A 76 -6.02 7.98 2.54
N PHE A 77 -6.56 6.80 2.84
CA PHE A 77 -5.81 5.76 3.50
C PHE A 77 -4.65 5.27 2.64
N ALA A 78 -4.84 5.02 1.34
CA ALA A 78 -3.79 4.55 0.45
C ALA A 78 -2.64 5.56 0.35
N LYS A 79 -2.93 6.87 0.29
CA LYS A 79 -1.89 7.91 0.33
C LYS A 79 -1.11 7.89 1.64
N LYS A 80 -1.80 7.81 2.78
CA LYS A 80 -1.18 7.76 4.11
C LYS A 80 -0.38 6.46 4.31
N ALA A 81 -0.94 5.32 3.90
CA ALA A 81 -0.30 4.01 3.92
C ALA A 81 0.95 4.01 3.05
N ALA A 82 0.88 4.48 1.79
CA ALA A 82 2.04 4.59 0.90
C ALA A 82 3.16 5.43 1.54
N LYS A 83 2.81 6.55 2.17
CA LYS A 83 3.78 7.36 2.91
C LYS A 83 4.40 6.62 4.10
N SER A 84 3.59 5.91 4.89
CA SER A 84 4.05 5.13 6.05
C SER A 84 4.98 3.97 5.64
N ILE A 85 4.64 3.28 4.55
CA ILE A 85 5.48 2.24 3.94
C ILE A 85 6.80 2.87 3.46
N SER A 86 6.75 4.03 2.80
CA SER A 86 7.96 4.76 2.35
C SER A 86 8.89 5.11 3.50
N ASP A 87 8.32 5.60 4.61
CA ASP A 87 9.07 5.98 5.79
C ASP A 87 9.73 4.75 6.45
N ALA A 88 8.98 3.64 6.55
CA ALA A 88 9.50 2.37 7.03
C ALA A 88 10.69 1.87 6.19
N PHE A 89 10.59 1.95 4.86
CA PHE A 89 11.71 1.60 3.97
C PHE A 89 12.91 2.53 4.13
N LYS A 90 12.71 3.85 4.25
CA LYS A 90 13.82 4.78 4.51
C LYS A 90 14.51 4.50 5.84
N ALA A 91 13.74 4.20 6.88
CA ALA A 91 14.25 3.98 8.23
C ALA A 91 14.91 2.61 8.42
N HIS A 92 14.42 1.57 7.75
CA HIS A 92 14.82 0.18 8.01
C HIS A 92 15.49 -0.53 6.83
N ALA A 93 15.46 0.06 5.63
CA ALA A 93 16.15 -0.46 4.45
C ALA A 93 17.02 0.64 3.81
N PRO A 94 18.16 1.01 4.40
CA PRO A 94 19.02 2.10 3.90
C PRO A 94 19.52 1.89 2.47
N LYS A 95 19.67 0.62 2.03
CA LYS A 95 19.95 0.27 0.62
C LYS A 95 18.82 0.68 -0.31
N VAL A 96 17.59 0.46 0.13
CA VAL A 96 16.37 0.82 -0.60
C VAL A 96 16.11 2.32 -0.49
N ALA A 97 16.51 2.99 0.60
CA ALA A 97 16.35 4.43 0.81
C ALA A 97 16.85 5.25 -0.39
N LYS A 98 17.95 4.82 -1.02
CA LYS A 98 18.50 5.43 -2.24
C LYS A 98 17.55 5.42 -3.43
N PHE A 99 16.67 4.43 -3.52
CA PHE A 99 15.69 4.28 -4.59
C PHE A 99 14.25 4.52 -4.10
N THR A 100 14.04 4.74 -2.80
CA THR A 100 12.70 4.85 -2.20
C THR A 100 11.96 6.06 -2.72
N LYS A 101 12.65 7.17 -3.02
CA LYS A 101 12.03 8.34 -3.65
C LYS A 101 11.38 7.94 -4.97
N ASP A 102 12.13 7.31 -5.87
CA ASP A 102 11.68 6.85 -7.19
C ASP A 102 10.58 5.77 -7.11
N VAL A 103 10.76 4.79 -6.20
CA VAL A 103 9.83 3.68 -6.01
C VAL A 103 8.48 4.17 -5.50
N PHE A 104 8.48 5.08 -4.51
CA PHE A 104 7.25 5.56 -3.91
C PHE A 104 6.61 6.69 -4.71
N ASP A 105 7.38 7.52 -5.40
CA ASP A 105 6.80 8.44 -6.40
C ASP A 105 6.00 7.65 -7.42
N GLY A 106 6.57 6.61 -8.05
CA GLY A 106 5.86 5.80 -9.04
C GLY A 106 4.64 5.05 -8.49
N ILE A 107 4.65 4.65 -7.22
CA ILE A 107 3.50 4.01 -6.57
C ILE A 107 2.40 5.03 -6.25
N VAL A 108 2.77 6.21 -5.74
CA VAL A 108 1.81 7.28 -5.40
C VAL A 108 1.19 7.87 -6.67
N ASP A 109 1.99 8.07 -7.71
CA ASP A 109 1.55 8.60 -9.00
C ASP A 109 0.65 7.59 -9.72
N GLY A 110 1.04 6.30 -9.76
CA GLY A 110 0.16 5.24 -10.28
C GLY A 110 -1.12 5.04 -9.46
N THR A 111 -1.09 5.34 -8.17
CA THR A 111 -2.32 5.34 -7.34
C THR A 111 -3.21 6.52 -7.71
N LYS A 112 -2.64 7.69 -8.04
CA LYS A 112 -3.39 8.85 -8.56
C LYS A 112 -4.04 8.52 -9.91
N GLU A 113 -3.31 7.89 -10.83
CA GLU A 113 -3.78 7.57 -12.19
C GLU A 113 -4.96 6.58 -12.19
N VAL A 114 -4.90 5.55 -11.33
CA VAL A 114 -6.00 4.57 -11.18
C VAL A 114 -7.23 5.16 -10.45
N ILE A 115 -7.04 6.21 -9.65
CA ILE A 115 -8.14 6.88 -8.92
C ILE A 115 -8.83 7.92 -9.79
N ASP A 116 -8.09 8.66 -10.62
CA ASP A 116 -8.67 9.68 -11.51
C ASP A 116 -9.59 9.04 -12.57
N GLU A 117 -9.23 7.85 -13.08
CA GLU A 117 -10.08 7.11 -14.01
C GLU A 117 -11.40 6.63 -13.37
N ASN A 118 -11.39 6.31 -12.08
CA ASN A 118 -12.61 5.89 -11.36
C ASN A 118 -13.51 7.07 -10.97
N LYS A 119 -12.98 8.30 -10.94
CA LYS A 119 -13.78 9.52 -10.75
C LYS A 119 -14.42 10.00 -12.05
N LYS A 120 -13.82 9.67 -13.20
CA LYS A 120 -14.32 10.03 -14.53
C LYS A 120 -15.41 9.08 -15.07
N LYS A 121 -15.73 8.00 -14.36
CA LYS A 121 -16.83 7.05 -14.69
C LYS A 121 -18.08 7.18 -13.80
N SER A 122 -18.17 8.22 -12.97
CA SER A 122 -19.35 8.46 -12.13
C SER A 122 -19.83 9.93 -12.15
N GLY A 123 -19.58 10.63 -13.26
CA GLY A 123 -20.18 11.92 -13.59
C GLY A 123 -20.21 12.06 -15.12
N ASP A 124 -21.34 12.51 -15.66
CA ASP A 124 -21.87 12.30 -17.03
C ASP A 124 -22.46 10.88 -17.18
N ASP A 125 -23.78 10.66 -17.19
CA ASP A 125 -24.88 11.45 -17.73
C ASP A 125 -26.12 11.40 -16.79
N GLN A 126 -26.41 12.50 -16.11
CA GLN A 126 -27.80 12.90 -15.87
C GLN A 126 -27.92 14.26 -16.53
N ASP A 127 -28.53 14.31 -17.71
CA ASP A 127 -29.36 15.42 -18.21
C ASP A 127 -29.65 15.16 -19.70
N GLU A 128 -30.71 14.42 -19.99
CA GLU A 128 -31.62 14.80 -21.08
C GLU A 128 -32.99 14.15 -20.83
N GLU A 129 -33.81 14.85 -20.06
CA GLU A 129 -35.26 14.64 -20.00
C GLU A 129 -35.89 15.44 -21.15
N LEU A 130 -36.63 14.74 -22.01
CA LEU A 130 -37.72 15.19 -22.92
C LEU A 130 -37.41 16.14 -24.10
#